data_AF-S0AQ60-F1
#
_entry.id   AF-S0AQ60-F1
#
_cell.length_a   1.000
_cell.length_b   1.000
_cell.length_c   1.000
_cell.angle_alpha   90.00
_cell.angle_beta   90.00
_cell.angle_gamma   90.00
#
_symmetry.space_group_name_H-M   'P 1'
#
loop_
_entity.id
_entity.type
_entity.pdbx_description
1 polymer ?
#
loop_
_entity_poly.entity_id
_entity_poly.type
_entity_poly.pdbx_seq_one_letter_code
_entity_poly.pdbx_strand_id
1 'polypeptide(L)'
;MWAAWCAPCRYLSPVVDELSKEYANVANFGKVNVDENPVTSRNYRIESIPTILFFKNGKAVDMSIGVVPKEVLAQKIKSLA
;
A
#
# COMPACT_ATOMS: atom_id res chain seq x y z
N MET A 1 -3.73 -2.26 1.34
CA MET A 1 -5.15 -2.67 1.55
C MET A 1 -5.70 -3.15 0.22
N TRP A 2 -6.18 -4.39 0.17
CA TRP A 2 -6.67 -5.04 -1.06
C TRP A 2 -7.80 -6.02 -0.74
N ALA A 3 -8.45 -6.57 -1.77
CA ALA A 3 -9.36 -7.71 -1.67
C ALA A 3 -9.30 -8.58 -2.94
N ALA A 4 -9.68 -9.85 -2.86
CA ALA A 4 -9.63 -10.77 -4.00
C ALA A 4 -10.55 -10.35 -5.16
N TRP A 5 -11.71 -9.77 -4.83
CA TRP A 5 -12.70 -9.27 -5.79
C TRP A 5 -12.32 -7.91 -6.41
N CYS A 6 -11.29 -7.23 -5.89
CA CYS A 6 -10.87 -5.91 -6.36
C CYS A 6 -10.00 -6.01 -7.63
N ALA A 7 -10.60 -5.80 -8.80
CA ALA A 7 -9.87 -5.78 -10.07
C ALA A 7 -8.75 -4.71 -10.12
N PRO A 8 -8.97 -3.45 -9.69
CA PRO A 8 -7.90 -2.44 -9.61
C PRO A 8 -6.72 -2.88 -8.72
N CYS A 9 -6.97 -3.62 -7.65
CA CYS A 9 -5.94 -4.14 -6.76
C CYS A 9 -5.04 -5.16 -7.47
N ARG A 10 -5.60 -5.99 -8.36
CA ARG A 10 -4.83 -6.96 -9.16
C ARG A 10 -3.87 -6.26 -10.12
N TYR A 11 -4.25 -5.13 -10.69
CA TYR A 11 -3.36 -4.33 -11.54
C TYR A 11 -2.21 -3.68 -10.74
N LEU A 12 -2.47 -3.23 -9.51
CA LEU A 12 -1.45 -2.60 -8.69
C LEU A 12 -0.50 -3.61 -8.01
N SER A 13 -0.96 -4.84 -7.74
CA SER A 13 -0.15 -5.86 -7.08
C SER A 13 1.24 -6.09 -7.69
N PRO A 14 1.40 -6.31 -9.02
CA PRO A 14 2.73 -6.53 -9.59
C PRO A 14 3.66 -5.32 -9.42
N VAL A 15 3.12 -4.09 -9.47
CA VAL A 15 3.89 -2.86 -9.20
C VAL A 15 4.42 -2.84 -7.77
N VAL A 16 3.58 -3.20 -6.80
CA VAL A 16 3.99 -3.29 -5.38
C VAL A 16 5.00 -4.42 -5.18
N ASP A 17 4.83 -5.56 -5.85
CA ASP A 17 5.75 -6.69 -5.76
C ASP A 17 7.12 -6.35 -6.34
N GLU A 18 7.19 -5.59 -7.43
CA GLU A 18 8.45 -5.06 -7.99
C GLU A 18 9.13 -4.07 -7.02
N LEU A 19 8.39 -3.08 -6.50
CA LEU A 19 8.92 -2.13 -5.52
C LEU A 19 9.41 -2.83 -4.24
N SER A 20 8.75 -3.90 -3.81
CA SER A 20 9.17 -4.66 -2.63
C SER A 20 10.57 -5.29 -2.80
N LYS A 21 10.93 -5.67 -4.03
CA LYS A 21 12.26 -6.22 -4.36
C LYS A 21 13.30 -5.11 -4.46
N GLU A 22 12.97 -4.01 -5.13
CA GLU A 22 13.88 -2.87 -5.32
C GLU A 22 14.23 -2.17 -4.00
N TYR A 23 13.26 -2.05 -3.09
CA TYR A 23 13.40 -1.31 -1.84
C TYR A 23 13.48 -2.23 -0.62
N ALA A 24 13.85 -3.51 -0.79
CA ALA A 24 13.94 -4.49 0.30
C ALA A 24 14.86 -4.05 1.46
N ASN A 25 15.89 -3.25 1.16
CA ASN A 25 16.82 -2.70 2.16
C ASN A 25 16.39 -1.34 2.73
N VAL A 26 15.29 -0.77 2.24
CA VAL A 26 14.82 0.59 2.59
C VAL A 26 13.51 0.54 3.36
N ALA A 27 12.57 -0.33 2.97
CA ALA A 27 11.25 -0.41 3.56
C ALA A 27 10.73 -1.85 3.62
N ASN A 28 9.93 -2.13 4.64
CA ASN A 28 9.15 -3.36 4.72
C ASN A 28 7.83 -3.19 3.96
N PHE A 29 7.41 -4.24 3.26
CA PHE A 29 6.17 -4.26 2.50
C PHE A 29 5.20 -5.29 3.08
N GLY A 30 3.93 -4.93 3.15
CA GLY A 30 2.87 -5.80 3.66
C GLY A 30 1.57 -5.63 2.87
N LYS A 31 0.85 -6.74 2.68
CA LYS A 31 -0.49 -6.75 2.09
C LYS A 31 -1.49 -7.09 3.18
N VAL A 32 -2.52 -6.24 3.30
CA VAL A 32 -3.63 -6.44 4.24
C VAL A 32 -4.91 -6.61 3.43
N ASN A 33 -5.52 -7.80 3.53
CA ASN A 33 -6.82 -8.09 2.95
C ASN A 33 -7.91 -7.45 3.81
N VAL A 34 -8.75 -6.59 3.22
CA VAL A 34 -9.78 -5.84 3.97
C VAL A 34 -10.94 -6.73 4.44
N ASP A 35 -11.21 -7.84 3.74
CA ASP A 35 -12.27 -8.79 4.12
C ASP A 35 -11.88 -9.55 5.40
N GLU A 36 -10.61 -9.90 5.52
CA GLU A 36 -10.05 -10.63 6.67
C GLU A 36 -9.69 -9.68 7.84
N ASN A 37 -9.48 -8.38 7.55
CA ASN A 37 -9.01 -7.39 8.52
C ASN A 37 -9.94 -6.16 8.58
N PRO A 38 -11.24 -6.31 8.88
CA PRO A 38 -12.21 -5.21 8.85
C PRO A 38 -11.92 -4.15 9.93
N VAL A 39 -11.46 -4.56 11.12
CA VAL A 39 -11.11 -3.64 12.22
C VAL A 39 -9.91 -2.77 11.83
N THR A 40 -8.86 -3.37 11.26
CA THR A 40 -7.69 -2.64 10.78
C THR A 40 -8.07 -1.64 9.68
N SER A 41 -8.90 -2.06 8.72
CA SER A 41 -9.41 -1.21 7.66
C SER A 41 -10.18 -0.01 8.22
N ARG A 42 -11.05 -0.23 9.22
CA ARG A 42 -11.79 0.84 9.90
C ARG A 42 -10.87 1.80 10.67
N ASN A 43 -9.88 1.27 11.40
CA ASN A 43 -8.96 2.08 12.19
C ASN A 43 -8.15 3.05 11.33
N TYR A 44 -7.79 2.65 10.11
CA TYR A 44 -7.10 3.51 9.14
C TYR A 44 -8.03 4.21 8.15
N ARG A 45 -9.36 4.18 8.39
CA ARG A 45 -10.38 4.84 7.56
C ARG A 45 -10.26 4.50 6.08
N ILE A 46 -10.09 3.21 5.78
CA ILE A 46 -9.99 2.71 4.42
C ILE A 46 -11.39 2.67 3.79
N GLU A 47 -11.70 3.69 2.99
CA GLU A 47 -12.99 3.84 2.29
C GLU A 47 -12.97 3.25 0.88
N SER A 48 -11.79 3.10 0.29
CA SER A 48 -11.62 2.53 -1.05
C SER A 48 -10.33 1.71 -1.17
N ILE A 49 -10.33 0.76 -2.11
CA ILE A 49 -9.18 -0.09 -2.43
C ILE A 49 -8.89 -0.07 -3.93
N PRO A 50 -7.61 -0.19 -4.35
CA PRO A 50 -6.43 -0.36 -3.50
C PRO A 50 -6.06 0.93 -2.76
N THR A 51 -5.61 0.79 -1.51
CA THR A 51 -4.99 1.88 -0.74
C THR A 51 -3.66 1.40 -0.19
N ILE A 52 -2.61 2.19 -0.40
CA ILE A 52 -1.28 1.97 0.19
C ILE A 52 -1.12 2.97 1.34
N LEU A 53 -0.78 2.46 2.51
CA LEU A 53 -0.43 3.26 3.69
C LEU A 53 1.08 3.22 3.86
N PHE A 54 1.68 4.38 4.13
CA PHE A 54 3.10 4.50 4.45
C PHE A 54 3.27 4.71 5.95
N PHE A 55 4.12 3.91 6.57
CA PHE A 55 4.39 3.97 8.00
C PHE A 55 5.83 4.40 8.26
N LYS A 56 6.03 5.32 9.22
CA LYS A 56 7.34 5.68 9.76
C LYS A 56 7.24 5.78 11.27
N ASN A 57 8.18 5.15 12.00
CA ASN A 57 8.21 5.14 13.46
C ASN A 57 6.86 4.72 14.10
N GLY A 58 6.22 3.70 13.53
CA GLY A 58 4.94 3.17 14.03
C GLY A 58 3.70 4.03 13.74
N LYS A 59 3.82 5.12 12.98
CA LYS A 59 2.71 6.00 12.62
C LYS A 59 2.47 5.99 11.11
N ALA A 60 1.20 6.02 10.70
CA ALA A 60 0.83 6.28 9.31
C ALA A 60 1.15 7.73 8.98
N VAL A 61 2.06 7.96 8.02
CA VAL A 61 2.57 9.29 7.66
C VAL A 61 2.10 9.77 6.30
N ASP A 62 1.66 8.85 5.44
CA ASP A 62 1.15 9.16 4.11
C ASP A 62 0.24 8.02 3.61
N MET A 63 -0.54 8.28 2.57
CA MET A 63 -1.32 7.29 1.85
C MET A 63 -1.38 7.57 0.35
N SER A 64 -1.65 6.52 -0.42
CA SER A 64 -1.96 6.59 -1.85
C SER A 64 -3.22 5.78 -2.11
N ILE A 65 -4.24 6.43 -2.68
CA ILE A 65 -5.54 5.82 -2.97
C ILE A 65 -5.64 5.55 -4.47
N GLY A 66 -6.12 4.36 -4.82
CA GLY A 66 -6.31 3.93 -6.20
C GLY A 66 -5.03 3.42 -6.86
N VAL A 67 -5.15 3.17 -8.17
CA VAL A 67 -4.03 2.74 -9.01
C VAL A 67 -3.25 3.98 -9.42
N VAL A 68 -1.95 3.99 -9.14
CA VAL A 68 -1.02 5.06 -9.52
C VAL A 68 0.20 4.48 -10.22
N PRO A 69 0.93 5.27 -11.04
CA PRO A 69 2.18 4.83 -11.63
C PRO A 69 3.22 4.41 -10.58
N LYS A 70 4.11 3.48 -10.95
CA LYS A 70 5.20 2.99 -10.08
C LYS A 70 6.06 4.14 -9.55
N GLU A 71 6.31 5.13 -10.39
CA GLU A 71 7.17 6.28 -10.10
C GLU A 71 6.61 7.12 -8.95
N VAL A 72 5.28 7.25 -8.87
CA VAL A 72 4.61 7.99 -7.78
C VAL A 72 4.84 7.30 -6.44
N LEU A 73 4.72 5.97 -6.40
CA LEU A 73 4.99 5.19 -5.19
C LEU A 73 6.47 5.21 -4.83
N ALA A 74 7.36 5.08 -5.82
CA ALA A 74 8.80 5.16 -5.62
C ALA A 74 9.23 6.53 -5.06
N GLN A 75 8.64 7.62 -5.55
CA GLN A 75 8.89 8.97 -5.03
C GLN A 75 8.45 9.09 -3.56
N LYS A 76 7.26 8.58 -3.21
CA LYS A 76 6.78 8.55 -1.81
C LYS A 76 7.69 7.72 -0.90
N ILE A 77 8.14 6.55 -1.36
CA ILE A 77 9.08 5.72 -0.58
C ILE A 77 10.37 6.50 -0.32
N LYS A 78 10.95 7.14 -1.35
CA LYS A 78 12.19 7.90 -1.21
C LYS A 78 12.04 9.14 -0.32
N SER A 79 10.91 9.85 -0.39
CA SER A 79 10.69 11.04 0.44
C SER A 79 10.42 10.70 1.91
N LEU A 80 9.96 9.47 2.18
CA LEU A 80 9.60 9.00 3.53
C LEU A 80 10.65 8.10 4.17
N ALA A 81 11.67 7.64 3.43
CA ALA A 81 12.81 6.89 3.96
C ALA A 81 13.52 7.66 5.08
#